data_AF-A0A559N469-F1
#
_entry.id   AF-A0A559N469-F1
#
_cell.length_a   1.000
_cell.length_b   1.000
_cell.length_c   1.000
_cell.angle_alpha   90.00
_cell.angle_beta   90.00
_cell.angle_gamma   90.00
#
_symmetry.space_group_name_H-M   'P 1'
#
loop_
_entity.id
_entity.type
_entity.pdbx_description
1 polymer ?
#
loop_
_entity_poly.entity_id
_entity_poly.type
_entity_poly.pdbx_seq_one_letter_code
_entity_poly.pdbx_strand_id
1 'polypeptide(L)'
;MRIALKVLFLLIITVSCKNNSTKEETNNINEQHKILKGNSYKNTEANDLNEKGVDLSITGNYYEAQIAFKKSLKIEPDNPTTLSNLGLNNFMLYEYDNAIKYYQEAYKISDSTYHMAAINLGLTYYYKKDFNKGIEITTYVINNTTDTSILSTAYTHRALNFIGNNNCDKAKTDLEHIKSNYRGMQNVAYNIIDLNNKLNACIELNP
;
A
#
# COMPACT_ATOMS: atom_id res chain seq x y z
N MET A 1 -40.13 -6.37 7.43
CA MET A 1 -39.74 -5.67 6.20
C MET A 1 -38.32 -5.10 6.38
N ARG A 2 -37.30 -5.84 5.97
CA ARG A 2 -35.91 -5.39 5.78
C ARG A 2 -35.41 -6.15 4.55
N ILE A 3 -35.31 -5.46 3.42
CA ILE A 3 -34.81 -6.03 2.17
C ILE A 3 -33.28 -5.91 2.24
N ALA A 4 -32.62 -7.05 2.42
CA ALA A 4 -31.21 -7.23 2.10
C ALA A 4 -31.07 -7.21 0.57
N LEU A 5 -30.35 -6.24 0.01
CA LEU A 5 -30.08 -6.18 -1.42
C LEU A 5 -28.64 -6.62 -1.69
N LYS A 6 -28.54 -7.82 -2.27
CA LYS A 6 -27.39 -8.36 -2.97
C LYS A 6 -27.03 -7.48 -4.18
N VAL A 7 -25.74 -7.21 -4.40
CA VAL A 7 -25.15 -6.94 -5.72
C VAL A 7 -23.85 -7.75 -5.74
N LEU A 8 -23.92 -9.04 -6.10
CA LEU A 8 -23.69 -9.64 -7.42
C LEU A 8 -22.22 -10.08 -7.61
N PHE A 9 -22.01 -11.35 -7.27
CA PHE A 9 -20.89 -12.22 -7.69
C PHE A 9 -20.90 -12.43 -9.21
N LEU A 10 -19.74 -12.35 -9.88
CA LEU A 10 -19.26 -13.13 -11.05
C LEU A 10 -18.04 -12.38 -11.63
N LEU A 11 -16.81 -12.90 -11.53
CA LEU A 11 -16.32 -13.96 -12.41
C LEU A 11 -15.36 -14.90 -11.68
N ILE A 12 -15.80 -16.15 -11.56
CA ILE A 12 -14.93 -17.32 -11.54
C ILE A 12 -14.51 -17.57 -12.99
N ILE A 13 -13.20 -17.63 -13.25
CA ILE A 13 -12.69 -18.60 -14.22
C ILE A 13 -11.67 -19.46 -13.47
N THR A 14 -12.12 -20.64 -13.10
CA THR A 14 -11.27 -21.81 -12.90
C THR A 14 -10.67 -22.19 -14.26
N VAL A 15 -9.36 -22.03 -14.44
CA VAL A 15 -8.62 -22.90 -15.36
C VAL A 15 -7.85 -23.89 -14.50
N SER A 16 -8.38 -25.11 -14.43
CA SER A 16 -7.58 -26.28 -14.12
C SER A 16 -6.78 -26.61 -15.38
N CYS A 17 -5.52 -26.21 -15.43
CA CYS A 17 -4.52 -26.77 -16.34
C CYS A 17 -3.32 -27.20 -15.51
N LYS A 18 -3.32 -28.47 -15.11
CA LYS A 18 -2.08 -29.16 -14.77
C LYS A 18 -1.39 -29.46 -16.11
N ASN A 19 -0.37 -28.70 -16.48
CA ASN A 19 0.62 -29.15 -17.45
C ASN A 19 1.99 -28.53 -17.18
N ASN A 20 2.97 -29.42 -17.11
CA ASN A 20 4.39 -29.22 -16.86
C ASN A 20 5.02 -28.08 -17.68
N SER A 21 5.51 -27.03 -17.01
CA SER A 21 6.53 -26.11 -17.55
C SER A 21 7.40 -25.45 -16.46
N THR A 22 7.44 -26.00 -15.24
CA THR A 22 8.06 -25.38 -14.05
C THR A 22 9.60 -25.36 -14.00
N LYS A 23 10.31 -25.53 -15.12
CA LYS A 23 11.78 -25.49 -15.13
C LYS A 23 12.43 -24.47 -16.06
N GLU A 24 11.68 -23.80 -16.94
CA GLU A 24 12.25 -22.77 -17.83
C GLU A 24 11.83 -21.34 -17.47
N GLU A 25 10.68 -21.14 -16.81
CA GLU A 25 10.27 -19.80 -16.34
C GLU A 25 11.05 -19.34 -15.10
N THR A 26 11.72 -20.23 -14.38
CA THR A 26 12.49 -19.91 -13.17
C THR A 26 13.82 -19.21 -13.46
N ASN A 27 14.28 -19.19 -14.72
CA ASN A 27 15.59 -18.62 -15.08
C ASN A 27 15.53 -17.14 -15.50
N ASN A 28 14.35 -16.51 -15.57
CA ASN A 28 14.20 -15.09 -15.92
C ASN A 28 13.69 -14.20 -14.76
N ILE A 29 13.47 -14.78 -13.58
CA ILE A 29 13.03 -14.08 -12.35
C ILE A 29 14.23 -13.62 -11.51
N ASN A 30 15.44 -14.07 -11.85
CA ASN A 30 16.64 -13.92 -11.03
C ASN A 30 17.50 -12.67 -11.32
N GLU A 31 17.08 -11.76 -12.21
CA GLU A 31 17.86 -10.53 -12.49
C GLU A 31 17.29 -9.24 -11.89
N GLN A 32 16.10 -9.23 -11.27
CA GLN A 32 15.56 -7.98 -10.70
C GLN A 32 15.13 -8.02 -9.22
N HIS A 33 15.11 -9.18 -8.58
CA HIS A 33 14.93 -9.25 -7.12
C HIS A 33 16.29 -9.30 -6.43
N LYS A 34 16.90 -8.13 -6.23
CA LYS A 34 17.89 -7.97 -5.16
C LYS A 34 17.21 -8.40 -3.87
N ILE A 35 17.54 -9.58 -3.35
CA ILE A 35 16.99 -10.12 -2.10
C ILE A 35 17.27 -9.07 -1.01
N LEU A 36 16.24 -8.31 -0.65
CA LEU A 36 16.32 -7.27 0.36
C LEU A 36 16.57 -7.93 1.71
N LYS A 37 17.59 -7.47 2.44
CA LYS A 37 17.83 -7.90 3.83
C LYS A 37 16.55 -7.59 4.63
N GLY A 38 15.87 -8.63 5.12
CA GLY A 38 14.65 -8.50 5.94
C GLY A 38 13.35 -8.91 5.26
N ASN A 39 13.35 -9.23 3.95
CA ASN A 39 12.14 -9.72 3.28
C ASN A 39 11.91 -11.24 3.44
N SER A 40 12.88 -11.97 3.97
CA SER A 40 12.75 -13.40 4.26
C SER A 40 12.60 -13.64 5.77
N TYR A 41 11.53 -14.33 6.14
CA TYR A 41 11.38 -14.88 7.48
C TYR A 41 12.51 -15.89 7.74
N LYS A 42 13.15 -15.78 8.91
CA LYS A 42 14.16 -16.74 9.38
C LYS A 42 13.50 -17.92 10.10
N ASN A 43 12.29 -17.71 10.61
CA ASN A 43 11.50 -18.67 11.36
C ASN A 43 10.16 -18.91 10.65
N THR A 44 9.88 -20.16 10.32
CA THR A 44 8.64 -20.56 9.63
C THR A 44 7.38 -20.26 10.47
N GLU A 45 7.41 -20.46 11.78
CA GLU A 45 6.28 -20.14 12.65
C GLU A 45 5.96 -18.63 12.63
N ALA A 46 6.98 -17.78 12.58
CA ALA A 46 6.79 -16.35 12.42
C ALA A 46 6.11 -16.02 11.07
N ASN A 47 6.52 -16.69 9.98
CA ASN A 47 5.88 -16.55 8.68
C ASN A 47 4.42 -17.00 8.71
N ASP A 48 4.14 -18.20 9.21
CA ASP A 48 2.79 -18.78 9.26
C ASP A 48 1.83 -17.90 10.08
N LEU A 49 2.32 -17.33 11.18
CA LEU A 49 1.55 -16.38 11.99
C LEU A 49 1.27 -15.08 11.24
N ASN A 50 2.22 -14.59 10.44
CA ASN A 50 1.99 -13.43 9.59
C ASN A 50 0.98 -13.75 8.47
N GLU A 51 1.13 -14.87 7.77
CA GLU A 51 0.21 -15.30 6.70
C GLU A 51 -1.22 -15.43 7.24
N LYS A 52 -1.39 -16.07 8.40
CA LYS A 52 -2.68 -16.11 9.12
C LYS A 52 -3.23 -14.71 9.40
N GLY A 53 -2.37 -13.77 9.81
CA GLY A 53 -2.77 -12.38 10.02
C GLY A 53 -3.27 -11.71 8.75
N VAL A 54 -2.61 -11.96 7.62
CA VAL A 54 -3.02 -11.46 6.30
C VAL A 54 -4.40 -12.01 5.92
N ASP A 55 -4.63 -13.32 6.05
CA ASP A 55 -5.92 -13.95 5.73
C ASP A 55 -7.07 -13.38 6.58
N LEU A 56 -6.81 -13.19 7.88
CA LEU A 56 -7.77 -12.57 8.80
C LEU A 56 -8.05 -11.11 8.41
N SER A 57 -7.03 -10.35 8.02
CA SER A 57 -7.20 -8.97 7.57
C SER A 57 -7.99 -8.88 6.27
N ILE A 58 -7.75 -9.77 5.29
CA ILE A 58 -8.49 -9.81 4.02
C ILE A 58 -9.98 -10.11 4.26
N THR A 59 -10.28 -10.94 5.26
CA THR A 59 -11.65 -11.29 5.65
C THR A 59 -12.30 -10.28 6.61
N GLY A 60 -11.62 -9.18 6.93
CA GLY A 60 -12.12 -8.10 7.79
C GLY A 60 -12.02 -8.38 9.30
N ASN A 61 -11.40 -9.49 9.70
CA ASN A 61 -11.19 -9.86 11.10
C ASN A 61 -9.94 -9.17 11.67
N TYR A 62 -9.97 -7.84 11.70
CA TYR A 62 -8.78 -7.03 11.96
C TYR A 62 -8.22 -7.17 13.38
N TYR A 63 -9.04 -7.46 14.38
CA TYR A 63 -8.55 -7.64 15.76
C TYR A 63 -7.79 -8.96 15.91
N GLU A 64 -8.32 -10.04 15.35
CA GLU A 64 -7.66 -11.34 15.31
C GLU A 64 -6.39 -11.29 14.47
N ALA A 65 -6.41 -10.58 13.34
CA ALA A 65 -5.23 -10.31 12.53
C ALA A 65 -4.15 -9.58 13.34
N GLN A 66 -4.52 -8.55 14.11
CA GLN A 66 -3.59 -7.82 14.99
C GLN A 66 -2.92 -8.76 16.00
N ILE A 67 -3.66 -9.72 16.57
CA ILE A 67 -3.11 -10.73 17.49
C ILE A 67 -2.12 -11.64 16.77
N ALA A 68 -2.45 -12.11 15.55
CA ALA A 68 -1.57 -12.99 14.77
C ALA A 68 -0.25 -12.29 14.40
N PHE A 69 -0.33 -11.05 13.89
CA PHE A 69 0.87 -10.24 13.60
C PHE A 69 1.72 -9.98 14.83
N LYS A 70 1.11 -9.62 15.98
CA LYS A 70 1.83 -9.43 17.25
C LYS A 70 2.51 -10.71 17.72
N LYS A 71 1.95 -11.90 17.46
CA LYS A 71 2.60 -13.18 17.76
C LYS A 71 3.79 -13.42 16.83
N SER A 72 3.65 -13.13 15.54
CA SER A 72 4.76 -13.20 14.58
C SER A 72 5.92 -12.28 15.00
N LEU A 73 5.64 -11.03 15.37
CA LEU A 73 6.62 -10.06 15.87
C LEU A 73 7.22 -10.44 17.24
N LYS A 74 6.60 -11.33 18.04
CA LYS A 74 7.27 -11.86 19.24
C LYS A 74 8.42 -12.80 18.89
N ILE A 75 8.34 -13.46 17.73
CA ILE A 75 9.36 -14.40 17.25
C ILE A 75 10.42 -13.65 16.43
N GLU A 76 9.98 -12.76 15.54
CA GLU A 76 10.86 -11.88 14.76
C GLU A 76 10.46 -10.40 14.95
N PRO A 77 10.99 -9.72 15.99
CA PRO A 77 10.59 -8.36 16.35
C PRO A 77 10.81 -7.31 15.27
N ASP A 78 11.83 -7.50 14.45
CA ASP A 78 12.28 -6.53 13.46
C ASP A 78 11.92 -6.97 12.03
N ASN A 79 10.88 -7.79 11.84
CA ASN A 79 10.47 -8.21 10.49
C ASN A 79 9.70 -7.06 9.79
N PRO A 80 10.26 -6.40 8.76
CA PRO A 80 9.64 -5.26 8.12
C PRO A 80 8.32 -5.62 7.40
N THR A 81 8.17 -6.85 6.94
CA THR A 81 6.93 -7.34 6.32
C THR A 81 5.81 -7.43 7.34
N THR A 82 6.06 -8.08 8.48
CA THR A 82 5.03 -8.18 9.53
C THR A 82 4.69 -6.82 10.13
N LEU A 83 5.69 -5.95 10.35
CA LEU A 83 5.47 -4.57 10.80
C LEU A 83 4.58 -3.80 9.82
N SER A 84 4.83 -3.91 8.51
CA SER A 84 4.01 -3.25 7.49
C SER A 84 2.60 -3.80 7.42
N ASN A 85 2.42 -5.12 7.51
CA ASN A 85 1.10 -5.74 7.54
C ASN A 85 0.31 -5.34 8.79
N LEU A 86 0.98 -5.26 9.94
CA LEU A 86 0.38 -4.74 11.16
C LEU A 86 0.01 -3.26 11.01
N GLY A 87 0.87 -2.45 10.39
CA GLY A 87 0.57 -1.06 10.03
C GLY A 87 -0.71 -0.93 9.20
N LEU A 88 -0.85 -1.76 8.17
CA LEU A 88 -2.05 -1.80 7.31
C LEU A 88 -3.29 -2.22 8.08
N ASN A 89 -3.18 -3.24 8.93
CA ASN A 89 -4.29 -3.68 9.75
C ASN A 89 -4.78 -2.58 10.72
N ASN A 90 -3.86 -1.82 11.33
CA ASN A 90 -4.21 -0.67 12.18
C ASN A 90 -4.83 0.47 11.36
N PHE A 91 -4.36 0.69 10.12
CA PHE A 91 -4.99 1.66 9.21
C PHE A 91 -6.45 1.27 8.91
N MET A 92 -6.72 -0.01 8.67
CA MET A 92 -8.09 -0.52 8.44
C MET A 92 -8.99 -0.39 9.69
N LEU A 93 -8.38 -0.40 10.89
CA LEU A 93 -9.05 -0.12 12.16
C LEU A 93 -9.21 1.39 12.45
N TYR A 94 -8.80 2.27 11.54
CA TYR A 94 -8.75 3.73 11.76
C TYR A 94 -7.81 4.16 12.90
N GLU A 95 -6.92 3.27 13.35
CA GLU A 95 -5.90 3.51 14.37
C GLU A 95 -4.64 4.13 13.73
N TYR A 96 -4.78 5.33 13.17
CA TYR A 96 -3.75 5.95 12.34
C TYR A 96 -2.42 6.19 13.07
N ASP A 97 -2.43 6.52 14.36
CA ASP A 97 -1.20 6.70 15.14
C ASP A 97 -0.41 5.38 15.28
N ASN A 98 -1.11 4.26 15.49
CA ASN A 98 -0.50 2.93 15.52
C ASN A 98 0.01 2.54 14.13
N ALA A 99 -0.77 2.80 13.08
CA ALA A 99 -0.35 2.54 11.70
C ALA A 99 0.94 3.31 11.35
N ILE A 100 1.01 4.60 11.67
CA ILE A 100 2.20 5.44 11.49
C ILE A 100 3.41 4.82 12.19
N LYS A 101 3.26 4.44 13.48
CA LYS A 101 4.33 3.84 14.26
C LYS A 101 4.92 2.59 13.56
N TYR A 102 4.08 1.63 13.20
CA TYR A 102 4.56 0.38 12.60
C TYR A 102 5.13 0.57 11.20
N TYR A 103 4.56 1.45 10.38
CA TYR A 103 5.15 1.79 9.09
C TYR A 103 6.51 2.48 9.21
N GLN A 104 6.69 3.37 10.21
CA GLN A 104 7.98 4.00 10.47
C GLN A 104 9.03 2.99 10.92
N GLU A 105 8.67 2.05 11.79
CA GLU A 105 9.56 0.96 12.21
C GLU A 105 9.95 0.09 11.01
N ALA A 106 8.99 -0.35 10.19
CA ALA A 106 9.26 -1.13 8.99
C ALA A 106 10.20 -0.41 8.03
N TYR A 107 9.89 0.86 7.72
CA TYR A 107 10.67 1.71 6.82
C TYR A 107 12.10 1.94 7.31
N LYS A 108 12.30 2.08 8.63
CA LYS A 108 13.63 2.26 9.23
C LYS A 108 14.51 1.01 9.12
N ILE A 109 13.92 -0.18 9.17
CA ILE A 109 14.66 -1.45 9.21
C ILE A 109 15.14 -1.90 7.83
N SER A 110 14.31 -1.73 6.82
CA SER A 110 14.51 -2.32 5.49
C SER A 110 15.45 -1.54 4.56
N ASP A 111 16.00 -0.42 5.04
CA ASP A 111 16.60 0.64 4.23
C ASP A 111 15.65 1.17 3.12
N SER A 112 16.07 2.23 2.43
CA SER A 112 15.35 3.03 1.42
C SER A 112 14.52 2.27 0.38
N THR A 113 14.70 0.95 0.21
CA THR A 113 14.06 0.12 -0.82
C THR A 113 12.67 -0.38 -0.46
N TYR A 114 12.23 -0.32 0.79
CA TYR A 114 10.87 -0.73 1.19
C TYR A 114 9.87 0.42 1.04
N HIS A 115 9.73 0.87 -0.20
CA HIS A 115 8.85 1.98 -0.51
C HIS A 115 7.37 1.71 -0.17
N MET A 116 6.96 0.44 -0.04
CA MET A 116 5.59 0.07 0.34
C MET A 116 5.16 0.62 1.71
N ALA A 117 6.01 0.52 2.74
CA ALA A 117 5.69 1.13 4.04
C ALA A 117 5.61 2.65 3.93
N ALA A 118 6.51 3.27 3.15
CA ALA A 118 6.56 4.71 2.97
C ALA A 118 5.36 5.28 2.19
N ILE A 119 4.88 4.61 1.13
CA ILE A 119 3.67 5.03 0.42
C ILE A 119 2.43 4.87 1.31
N ASN A 120 2.34 3.80 2.11
CA ASN A 120 1.24 3.62 3.05
C ASN A 120 1.29 4.64 4.19
N LEU A 121 2.48 5.02 4.63
CA LEU A 121 2.69 6.12 5.58
C LEU A 121 2.19 7.45 5.00
N GLY A 122 2.48 7.72 3.72
CA GLY A 122 1.98 8.89 3.00
C GLY A 122 0.44 8.98 2.95
N LEU A 123 -0.23 7.85 2.70
CA LEU A 123 -1.70 7.77 2.75
C LEU A 123 -2.22 7.93 4.19
N THR A 124 -1.55 7.30 5.15
CA THR A 124 -1.95 7.38 6.57
C THR A 124 -1.88 8.81 7.08
N TYR A 125 -0.85 9.57 6.71
CA TYR A 125 -0.74 10.99 7.04
C TYR A 125 -1.86 11.84 6.42
N TYR A 126 -2.28 11.53 5.19
CA TYR A 126 -3.44 12.19 4.58
C TYR A 126 -4.70 12.00 5.44
N TYR A 127 -5.01 10.75 5.86
CA TYR A 127 -6.17 10.49 6.71
C TYR A 127 -6.03 11.09 8.12
N LYS A 128 -4.80 11.16 8.66
CA LYS A 128 -4.50 11.85 9.92
C LYS A 128 -4.57 13.37 9.81
N LYS A 129 -4.66 13.92 8.59
CA LYS A 129 -4.57 15.35 8.25
C LYS A 129 -3.21 15.99 8.53
N ASP A 130 -2.15 15.17 8.60
CA ASP A 130 -0.76 15.65 8.70
C ASP A 130 -0.14 15.75 7.29
N PHE A 131 -0.73 16.61 6.46
CA PHE A 131 -0.48 16.63 5.03
C PHE A 131 0.97 16.95 4.66
N ASN A 132 1.64 17.78 5.46
CA ASN A 132 3.04 18.15 5.23
C ASN A 132 3.96 16.93 5.33
N LYS A 133 3.77 16.07 6.35
CA LYS A 133 4.54 14.82 6.45
C LYS A 133 4.20 13.83 5.35
N GLY A 134 2.92 13.79 4.93
CA GLY A 134 2.49 12.99 3.78
C GLY A 134 3.17 13.41 2.47
N ILE A 135 3.28 14.72 2.22
CA ILE A 135 4.02 15.28 1.07
C ILE A 135 5.51 14.95 1.16
N GLU A 136 6.12 15.10 2.33
CA GLU A 136 7.54 14.82 2.55
C GLU A 136 7.88 13.37 2.21
N ILE A 137 7.18 12.40 2.82
CA ILE A 137 7.49 10.98 2.64
C ILE A 137 7.22 10.50 1.22
N THR A 138 6.14 10.97 0.58
CA THR A 138 5.82 10.58 -0.81
C THR A 138 6.80 11.22 -1.80
N THR A 139 7.28 12.43 -1.55
CA THR A 139 8.35 13.07 -2.34
C THR A 139 9.66 12.31 -2.21
N TYR A 140 10.01 11.88 -0.98
CA TYR A 140 11.15 11.01 -0.77
C TYR A 140 11.05 9.73 -1.62
N VAL A 141 9.90 9.04 -1.59
CA VAL A 141 9.69 7.82 -2.39
C VAL A 141 9.88 8.09 -3.87
N ILE A 142 9.25 9.14 -4.41
CA ILE A 142 9.34 9.51 -5.84
C ILE A 142 10.79 9.75 -6.28
N ASN A 143 11.62 10.34 -5.41
CA ASN A 143 13.01 10.65 -5.74
C ASN A 143 13.97 9.46 -5.57
N ASN A 144 13.53 8.37 -4.94
CA ASN A 144 14.40 7.25 -4.57
C ASN A 144 13.96 5.89 -5.14
N THR A 145 12.97 5.87 -6.05
CA THR A 145 12.53 4.65 -6.73
C THR A 145 12.35 4.86 -8.22
N THR A 146 12.57 3.80 -8.98
CA THR A 146 12.25 3.72 -10.42
C THR A 146 11.10 2.74 -10.69
N ASP A 147 10.58 2.08 -9.66
CA ASP A 147 9.45 1.14 -9.79
C ASP A 147 8.19 1.92 -10.16
N THR A 148 7.63 1.62 -11.33
CA THR A 148 6.48 2.35 -11.89
C THR A 148 5.21 2.17 -11.08
N SER A 149 5.01 1.01 -10.44
CA SER A 149 3.86 0.73 -9.58
C SER A 149 3.92 1.58 -8.32
N ILE A 150 5.09 1.59 -7.67
CA ILE A 150 5.35 2.42 -6.49
C ILE A 150 5.23 3.91 -6.86
N LEU A 151 5.80 4.34 -7.99
CA LEU A 151 5.72 5.73 -8.44
C LEU A 151 4.28 6.17 -8.66
N SER A 152 3.48 5.41 -9.40
CA SER A 152 2.08 5.76 -9.67
C SER A 152 1.28 5.94 -8.38
N THR A 153 1.53 5.09 -7.37
CA THR A 153 0.90 5.18 -6.05
C THR A 153 1.43 6.34 -5.23
N ALA A 154 2.74 6.60 -5.25
CA ALA A 154 3.37 7.70 -4.54
C ALA A 154 2.89 9.06 -5.06
N TYR A 155 2.81 9.25 -6.38
CA TYR A 155 2.20 10.43 -7.00
C TYR A 155 0.73 10.58 -6.60
N THR A 156 -0.02 9.47 -6.57
CA THR A 156 -1.43 9.49 -6.13
C THR A 156 -1.57 9.99 -4.70
N HIS A 157 -0.80 9.42 -3.76
CA HIS A 157 -0.84 9.81 -2.36
C HIS A 157 -0.30 11.22 -2.14
N ARG A 158 0.70 11.67 -2.92
CA ARG A 158 1.19 13.04 -2.84
C ARG A 158 0.16 14.05 -3.33
N ALA A 159 -0.55 13.76 -4.42
CA ALA A 159 -1.66 14.57 -4.89
C ALA A 159 -2.78 14.68 -3.84
N LEU A 160 -3.15 13.58 -3.18
CA LEU A 160 -4.11 13.59 -2.07
C LEU A 160 -3.64 14.52 -0.92
N ASN A 161 -2.37 14.42 -0.52
CA ASN A 161 -1.84 15.30 0.53
C ASN A 161 -1.77 16.77 0.08
N PHE A 162 -1.43 17.06 -1.19
CA PHE A 162 -1.50 18.42 -1.72
C PHE A 162 -2.93 18.97 -1.70
N ILE A 163 -3.93 18.17 -2.08
CA ILE A 163 -5.35 18.54 -1.99
C ILE A 163 -5.73 18.85 -0.54
N GLY A 164 -5.38 17.95 0.40
CA GLY A 164 -5.66 18.16 1.82
C GLY A 164 -5.02 19.42 2.40
N ASN A 165 -3.85 19.81 1.88
CA ASN A 165 -3.15 21.04 2.23
C ASN A 165 -3.56 22.27 1.39
N ASN A 166 -4.67 22.19 0.64
CA ASN A 166 -5.17 23.23 -0.28
C ASN A 166 -4.18 23.67 -1.37
N ASN A 167 -3.16 22.86 -1.69
CA ASN A 167 -2.22 23.12 -2.76
C ASN A 167 -2.70 22.48 -4.08
N CYS A 168 -3.82 22.98 -4.60
CA CYS A 168 -4.51 22.37 -5.74
C CYS A 168 -3.65 22.39 -7.01
N ASP A 169 -2.79 23.40 -7.21
CA ASP A 169 -1.89 23.49 -8.37
C ASP A 169 -0.88 22.32 -8.42
N LYS A 170 -0.22 22.02 -7.30
CA LYS A 170 0.72 20.89 -7.25
C LYS A 170 0.00 19.55 -7.37
N ALA A 171 -1.19 19.43 -6.79
CA ALA A 171 -2.02 18.24 -6.99
C ALA A 171 -2.40 18.03 -8.46
N LYS A 172 -2.73 19.12 -9.18
CA LYS A 172 -2.99 19.08 -10.62
C LYS A 172 -1.75 18.63 -11.40
N THR A 173 -0.57 19.13 -11.06
CA THR A 173 0.70 18.68 -11.66
C THR A 173 0.90 17.18 -11.49
N ASP A 174 0.72 16.65 -10.28
CA ASP A 174 0.86 15.21 -10.01
C ASP A 174 -0.20 14.39 -10.78
N LEU A 175 -1.44 14.87 -10.86
CA LEU A 175 -2.50 14.21 -11.61
C LEU A 175 -2.22 14.14 -13.13
N GLU A 176 -1.73 15.21 -13.73
CA GLU A 176 -1.34 15.20 -15.14
C GLU A 176 -0.14 14.28 -15.38
N HIS A 177 0.83 14.27 -14.47
CA HIS A 177 1.93 13.31 -14.52
C HIS A 177 1.43 11.86 -14.49
N ILE A 178 0.45 11.54 -13.64
CA ILE A 178 -0.16 10.20 -13.58
C ILE A 178 -0.86 9.85 -14.90
N LYS A 179 -1.65 10.77 -15.46
CA LYS A 179 -2.37 10.55 -16.73
C LYS A 179 -1.41 10.31 -17.90
N SER A 180 -0.28 11.01 -17.94
CA SER A 180 0.71 10.88 -19.02
C SER A 180 1.54 9.60 -18.92
N ASN A 181 1.91 9.18 -17.70
CA ASN A 181 2.91 8.13 -17.52
C ASN A 181 2.33 6.77 -17.10
N TYR A 182 1.16 6.74 -16.45
CA TYR A 182 0.66 5.53 -15.75
C TYR A 182 -0.77 5.12 -16.13
N ARG A 183 -1.44 5.83 -17.05
CA ARG A 183 -2.86 5.60 -17.40
C ARG A 183 -3.21 4.17 -17.83
N GLY A 184 -2.26 3.45 -18.44
CA GLY A 184 -2.45 2.06 -18.89
C GLY A 184 -2.31 1.01 -17.78
N MET A 185 -1.91 1.40 -16.57
CA MET A 185 -1.69 0.47 -15.47
C MET A 185 -3.00 0.11 -14.76
N GLN A 186 -3.05 -1.12 -14.25
CA GLN A 186 -4.19 -1.60 -13.46
C GLN A 186 -4.43 -0.68 -12.26
N ASN A 187 -5.69 -0.42 -11.92
CA ASN A 187 -6.15 0.43 -10.80
C ASN A 187 -5.84 1.94 -10.92
N VAL A 188 -5.03 2.39 -11.88
CA VAL A 188 -4.74 3.82 -12.06
C VAL A 188 -5.94 4.61 -12.59
N ALA A 189 -6.77 3.99 -13.44
CA ALA A 189 -7.97 4.64 -13.96
C ALA A 189 -8.92 5.10 -12.84
N TYR A 190 -9.10 4.28 -11.80
CA TYR A 190 -9.91 4.63 -10.63
C TYR A 190 -9.28 5.81 -9.86
N ASN A 191 -7.97 5.74 -9.59
CA ASN A 191 -7.26 6.81 -8.88
C ASN A 191 -7.35 8.16 -9.62
N ILE A 192 -7.24 8.16 -10.95
CA ILE A 192 -7.42 9.37 -11.77
C ILE A 192 -8.82 9.95 -11.58
N ILE A 193 -9.86 9.13 -11.59
CA ILE A 193 -11.25 9.59 -11.42
C ILE A 193 -11.45 10.19 -10.02
N ASP A 194 -11.01 9.47 -8.98
CA ASP A 194 -11.11 9.95 -7.58
C ASP A 194 -10.34 11.26 -7.38
N LEU A 195 -9.10 11.36 -7.87
CA LEU A 195 -8.29 12.57 -7.79
C LEU A 195 -8.92 13.74 -8.55
N ASN A 196 -9.47 13.53 -9.77
CA ASN A 196 -10.16 14.61 -10.50
C ASN A 196 -11.32 15.16 -9.66
N ASN A 197 -12.14 14.30 -9.06
CA ASN A 197 -13.27 14.73 -8.24
C ASN A 197 -12.82 15.55 -7.03
N LYS A 198 -11.79 15.08 -6.31
CA LYS A 198 -11.24 15.79 -5.14
C LYS A 198 -10.55 17.10 -5.52
N LEU A 199 -9.86 17.12 -6.66
CA LEU A 199 -9.19 18.32 -7.16
C LEU A 199 -10.19 19.39 -7.58
N ASN A 200 -11.28 19.03 -8.25
CA ASN A 200 -12.34 19.99 -8.59
C ASN A 200 -12.92 20.64 -7.33
N ALA A 201 -13.22 19.84 -6.30
CA ALA A 201 -13.67 20.36 -5.01
C ALA A 201 -12.61 21.26 -4.34
N CYS A 202 -11.31 20.91 -4.43
CA CYS A 202 -10.21 21.75 -3.94
C CYS A 202 -10.22 23.13 -4.60
N ILE A 203 -10.37 23.18 -5.92
CA ILE A 203 -10.37 24.43 -6.71
C ILE A 203 -11.60 25.28 -6.41
N GLU A 204 -12.79 24.67 -6.33
CA GLU A 204 -14.03 25.40 -6.02
C GLU A 204 -13.99 26.08 -4.64
N LEU A 205 -13.31 25.45 -3.66
CA LEU A 205 -13.16 25.98 -2.31
C LEU A 205 -11.99 26.99 -2.18
N ASN A 206 -11.09 27.04 -3.15
CA ASN A 206 -9.91 27.90 -3.17
C ASN A 206 -9.72 28.56 -4.56
N PRO A 207 -10.61 29.51 -4.94
CA PRO A 207 -10.66 30.10 -6.28
C PRO A 207 -9.51 31.08 -6.58
#